data_AF-A0A1G0CMG0-F1
#
_entry.id   AF-A0A1G0CMG0-F1
#
_cell.length_a   1.000
_cell.length_b   1.000
_cell.length_c   1.000
_cell.angle_alpha   90.00
_cell.angle_beta   90.00
_cell.angle_gamma   90.00
#
_symmetry.space_group_name_H-M   'P 1'
#
loop_
_entity.id
_entity.type
_entity.pdbx_description
1 polymer ?
#
loop_
_entity_poly.entity_id
_entity_poly.type
_entity_poly.pdbx_seq_one_letter_code
_entity_poly.pdbx_strand_id
1 'polypeptide(L)'
;MKFKDFEGSPEEIHNFFQNNGLDINQYLNINGNKPASKHWIYILIVVFIILNIIIAKISSKNDFYLPISILTLGSLGALVGIIQHNVGKVAVSVIIGVVGLIIMLVSFRILSPKEVITTVKDKSEKYFEKK
;
A
#
# COMPACT_ATOMS: atom_id res chain seq x y z
N MET A 1 -7.90 -34.23 -7.95
CA MET A 1 -8.49 -35.46 -7.38
C MET A 1 -10.00 -35.35 -7.51
N LYS A 2 -10.65 -36.26 -8.24
CA LYS A 2 -12.11 -36.37 -8.25
C LYS A 2 -12.48 -37.24 -7.05
N PHE A 3 -13.10 -36.66 -6.03
CA PHE A 3 -13.64 -37.41 -4.89
C PHE A 3 -14.79 -38.28 -5.43
N LYS A 4 -14.47 -39.53 -5.72
CA LYS A 4 -15.41 -40.56 -6.12
C LYS A 4 -15.88 -41.18 -4.80
N ASP A 5 -17.19 -41.22 -4.60
CA ASP A 5 -17.88 -41.97 -3.53
C ASP A 5 -18.10 -41.24 -2.19
N PHE A 6 -18.47 -39.95 -2.21
CA PHE A 6 -19.28 -39.39 -1.11
C PHE A 6 -20.75 -39.46 -1.52
N GLU A 7 -21.47 -40.46 -1.00
CA GLU A 7 -22.93 -40.55 -1.11
C GLU A 7 -23.58 -39.70 0.00
N GLY A 8 -24.30 -38.67 -0.41
CA GLY A 8 -24.99 -37.73 0.47
C GLY A 8 -25.40 -36.49 -0.32
N SER A 9 -26.49 -35.85 0.10
CA SER A 9 -26.85 -34.53 -0.41
C SER A 9 -25.73 -33.51 -0.10
N PRO A 10 -25.56 -32.45 -0.92
CA PRO A 10 -24.58 -31.40 -0.65
C PRO A 10 -24.71 -30.82 0.77
N GLU A 11 -25.93 -30.73 1.29
CA GLU A 11 -26.20 -30.30 2.66
C GLU A 11 -25.69 -31.30 3.72
N GLU A 12 -25.86 -32.61 3.50
CA GLU A 12 -25.35 -33.65 4.42
C GLU A 12 -23.82 -33.68 4.44
N ILE A 13 -23.20 -33.51 3.28
CA ILE A 13 -21.74 -33.43 3.18
C ILE A 13 -21.24 -32.18 3.93
N HIS A 14 -21.89 -31.03 3.73
CA HIS A 14 -21.55 -29.79 4.44
C HIS A 14 -21.69 -29.92 5.96
N ASN A 15 -22.81 -30.48 6.41
CA ASN A 15 -23.08 -30.70 7.82
C ASN A 15 -22.13 -31.74 8.44
N PHE A 16 -21.77 -32.79 7.69
CA PHE A 16 -20.79 -33.79 8.14
C PHE A 16 -19.42 -33.14 8.39
N PHE A 17 -18.94 -32.30 7.47
CA PHE A 17 -17.67 -31.59 7.65
C PHE A 17 -17.73 -30.58 8.81
N GLN A 18 -18.80 -29.78 8.93
CA GLN A 18 -18.96 -28.85 10.05
C GLN A 18 -19.04 -29.55 11.41
N ASN A 19 -19.81 -30.64 11.51
CA ASN A 19 -20.00 -31.38 12.77
C ASN A 19 -18.77 -32.18 13.21
N ASN A 20 -17.83 -32.43 12.30
CA ASN A 20 -16.54 -33.07 12.60
C ASN A 20 -15.40 -32.05 12.79
N GLY A 21 -15.73 -30.77 13.00
CA GLY A 21 -14.74 -29.72 13.29
C GLY A 21 -13.95 -29.23 12.08
N LEU A 22 -14.34 -29.62 10.86
CA LEU A 22 -13.77 -29.12 9.60
C LEU A 22 -14.62 -27.94 9.12
N ASP A 23 -14.66 -26.88 9.92
CA ASP A 23 -15.20 -25.61 9.47
C ASP A 23 -14.24 -25.00 8.44
N ILE A 24 -14.69 -24.89 7.19
CA ILE A 24 -13.96 -24.26 6.10
C ILE A 24 -13.49 -22.85 6.48
N ASN A 25 -14.25 -22.11 7.30
CA ASN A 25 -13.85 -20.77 7.74
C ASN A 25 -12.63 -20.80 8.67
N GLN A 26 -12.52 -21.84 9.50
CA GLN A 26 -11.34 -22.09 10.33
C GLN A 26 -10.16 -22.60 9.48
N TYR A 27 -10.42 -23.47 8.51
CA TYR A 27 -9.40 -24.02 7.62
C TYR A 27 -8.80 -22.96 6.69
N LEU A 28 -9.64 -22.08 6.14
CA LEU A 28 -9.20 -20.93 5.35
C LEU A 28 -8.58 -19.83 6.21
N ASN A 29 -8.59 -19.98 7.54
CA ASN A 29 -8.04 -19.06 8.53
C ASN A 29 -8.27 -17.61 8.10
N ILE A 30 -9.51 -17.31 7.69
CA ILE A 30 -9.94 -15.99 7.23
C ILE A 30 -10.06 -15.16 8.50
N ASN A 31 -8.90 -14.83 9.10
CA ASN A 31 -8.71 -13.71 9.99
C ASN A 31 -8.83 -12.43 9.15
N GLY A 32 -9.94 -12.27 8.44
CA GLY A 32 -10.11 -11.44 7.26
C GLY A 32 -10.09 -9.94 7.49
N ASN A 33 -9.59 -9.46 8.62
CA ASN A 33 -9.47 -8.05 8.96
C ASN A 33 -8.47 -7.77 10.10
N LYS A 34 -7.51 -8.68 10.37
CA LYS A 34 -6.48 -8.34 11.36
C LYS A 34 -5.59 -7.25 10.79
N PRO A 35 -5.46 -6.09 11.46
CA PRO A 35 -4.60 -5.03 10.97
C PRO A 35 -3.18 -5.57 10.81
N ALA A 36 -2.53 -5.21 9.71
CA ALA A 36 -1.15 -5.54 9.48
C ALA A 36 -0.29 -5.02 10.65
N SER A 37 0.67 -5.85 11.10
CA SER A 37 1.55 -5.48 12.21
C SER A 37 2.22 -4.13 11.94
N LYS A 38 2.21 -3.25 12.95
CA LYS A 38 2.82 -1.91 12.86
C LYS A 38 4.29 -1.94 12.41
N HIS A 39 5.00 -3.04 12.68
CA HIS A 39 6.36 -3.28 12.22
C HIS A 39 6.52 -3.20 10.70
N TRP A 40 5.54 -3.73 9.94
CA TRP A 40 5.56 -3.68 8.48
C TRP A 40 5.45 -2.26 7.94
N ILE A 41 4.70 -1.38 8.61
CA ILE A 41 4.60 0.03 8.23
C ILE A 41 5.96 0.70 8.36
N TYR A 42 6.65 0.51 9.49
CA TYR A 42 7.97 1.10 9.70
C TYR A 42 9.00 0.59 8.69
N ILE A 43 8.98 -0.72 8.41
CA ILE A 43 9.86 -1.32 7.40
C ILE A 43 9.60 -0.68 6.03
N LEU A 44 8.34 -0.54 5.61
CA LEU A 44 8.00 0.07 4.32
C LEU A 44 8.39 1.54 4.24
N ILE A 45 8.24 2.30 5.32
CA ILE A 45 8.69 3.70 5.39
C ILE A 45 10.21 3.76 5.18
N VAL A 46 10.98 2.95 5.90
CA VAL A 46 12.45 2.93 5.77
C VAL A 46 12.86 2.53 4.35
N VAL A 47 12.24 1.50 3.77
CA VAL A 47 12.48 1.07 2.39
C VAL A 47 12.17 2.20 1.41
N PHE A 48 11.00 2.85 1.53
CA PHE A 48 10.61 3.96 0.67
C PHE A 48 11.62 5.11 0.72
N ILE A 49 12.10 5.48 1.90
CA ILE A 49 13.10 6.56 2.06
C ILE A 49 14.44 6.15 1.42
N ILE A 50 14.91 4.93 1.66
CA ILE A 50 16.17 4.45 1.07
C ILE A 50 16.09 4.47 -0.47
N LEU A 51 14.99 3.99 -1.04
CA LEU A 51 14.81 3.99 -2.49
C LEU A 51 14.81 5.40 -3.08
N ASN A 52 14.15 6.37 -2.42
CA ASN A 52 14.17 7.77 -2.83
C ASN A 52 15.58 8.38 -2.77
N ILE A 53 16.36 8.06 -1.73
CA ILE A 53 17.77 8.51 -1.62
C ILE A 53 18.61 7.93 -2.75
N ILE A 54 18.43 6.64 -3.07
CA ILE A 54 19.15 5.99 -4.17
C ILE A 54 18.79 6.68 -5.49
N ILE A 55 17.50 6.86 -5.80
CA ILE A 55 17.03 7.58 -7.00
C ILE A 55 17.65 8.97 -7.10
N ALA A 56 17.65 9.71 -5.99
CA ALA A 56 18.19 11.06 -5.97
C ALA A 56 19.70 11.12 -6.28
N LYS A 57 20.44 10.03 -6.07
CA LYS A 57 21.90 9.95 -6.29
C LYS A 57 22.28 9.36 -7.65
N ILE A 58 21.51 8.41 -8.17
CA ILE A 58 21.83 7.76 -9.44
C ILE A 58 21.50 8.66 -10.64
N SER A 59 22.20 8.44 -11.76
CA SER A 59 21.89 9.11 -13.03
C SER A 59 20.67 8.47 -13.70
N SER A 60 19.86 9.27 -14.39
CA SER A 60 18.74 8.78 -15.20
C SER A 60 19.17 7.88 -16.37
N LYS A 61 20.46 7.88 -16.71
CA LYS A 61 21.05 6.98 -17.72
C LYS A 61 21.49 5.63 -17.17
N ASN A 62 21.35 5.39 -15.86
CA ASN A 62 21.74 4.13 -15.24
C ASN A 62 20.66 3.06 -15.52
N ASP A 63 21.07 1.84 -15.86
CA ASP A 63 20.15 0.72 -16.17
C ASP A 63 19.21 0.39 -14.99
N PHE A 64 19.63 0.66 -13.75
CA PHE A 64 18.82 0.45 -12.56
C PHE A 64 17.83 1.59 -12.27
N TYR A 65 17.90 2.72 -13.00
CA TYR A 65 17.04 3.88 -12.74
C TYR A 65 15.55 3.51 -12.88
N LEU A 66 15.17 2.86 -13.97
CA LEU A 66 13.79 2.47 -14.23
C LEU A 66 13.30 1.41 -13.23
N PRO A 67 14.01 0.28 -12.98
CA PRO A 67 13.63 -0.69 -11.95
C PRO A 67 13.45 -0.07 -10.56
N ILE A 68 14.37 0.79 -10.12
CA ILE A 68 14.30 1.42 -8.79
C ILE A 68 13.13 2.43 -8.74
N SER A 69 12.84 3.13 -9.84
CA SER A 69 11.68 4.02 -9.95
C SER A 69 10.36 3.27 -9.78
N ILE A 70 10.23 2.12 -10.44
CA ILE A 70 9.05 1.25 -10.32
C ILE A 70 8.93 0.71 -8.88
N LEU A 71 10.04 0.27 -8.29
CA LEU A 71 10.07 -0.21 -6.91
C LEU A 71 9.69 0.89 -5.91
N THR A 72 10.11 2.13 -6.15
CA THR A 72 9.76 3.29 -5.33
C THR A 72 8.26 3.56 -5.40
N LEU A 73 7.67 3.56 -6.60
CA LEU A 73 6.23 3.72 -6.77
C LEU A 73 5.44 2.57 -6.11
N GLY A 74 5.91 1.32 -6.30
CA GLY A 74 5.31 0.14 -5.69
C GLY A 74 5.35 0.20 -4.15
N SER A 75 6.47 0.63 -3.56
CA SER A 75 6.58 0.79 -2.11
C SER A 75 5.66 1.87 -1.54
N LEU A 76 5.44 2.98 -2.26
CA LEU A 76 4.45 3.98 -1.89
C LEU A 76 3.02 3.40 -1.95
N GLY A 77 2.69 2.69 -3.02
CA GLY A 77 1.40 2.02 -3.18
C GLY A 77 1.13 1.01 -2.06
N ALA A 78 2.14 0.20 -1.71
CA ALA A 78 2.05 -0.74 -0.60
C ALA A 78 1.85 -0.04 0.75
N LEU A 79 2.58 1.06 1.00
CA LEU A 79 2.44 1.84 2.23
C LEU A 79 1.04 2.45 2.35
N VAL A 80 0.52 3.06 1.29
CA VAL A 80 -0.83 3.62 1.24
C VAL A 80 -1.88 2.52 1.44
N GLY A 81 -1.71 1.37 0.79
CA GLY A 81 -2.61 0.22 0.92
C GLY A 81 -2.67 -0.32 2.36
N ILE A 82 -1.52 -0.51 3.00
CA ILE A 82 -1.45 -0.98 4.39
C ILE A 82 -2.04 0.05 5.36
N ILE A 83 -1.77 1.35 5.17
CA ILE A 83 -2.36 2.39 6.01
C ILE A 83 -3.87 2.46 5.81
N GLN A 84 -4.36 2.36 4.57
CA GLN A 84 -5.79 2.34 4.29
C GLN A 84 -6.46 1.14 4.95
N HIS A 85 -5.85 -0.05 4.86
CA HIS A 85 -6.36 -1.25 5.50
C HIS A 85 -6.37 -1.14 7.03
N ASN A 86 -5.33 -0.55 7.63
CA ASN A 86 -5.20 -0.46 9.09
C ASN A 86 -6.01 0.68 9.72
N VAL A 87 -6.11 1.83 9.07
CA VAL A 87 -6.73 3.04 9.63
C VAL A 87 -8.18 3.18 9.17
N GLY A 88 -8.54 2.66 7.99
CA GLY A 88 -9.87 2.75 7.40
C GLY A 88 -10.30 4.15 6.94
N LYS A 89 -9.52 5.20 7.27
CA LYS A 89 -9.81 6.59 6.93
C LYS A 89 -9.13 6.98 5.62
N VAL A 90 -9.92 7.15 4.57
CA VAL A 90 -9.45 7.55 3.23
C VAL A 90 -8.63 8.85 3.28
N ALA A 91 -9.04 9.82 4.09
CA ALA A 91 -8.31 11.09 4.24
C ALA A 91 -6.85 10.90 4.65
N VAL A 92 -6.57 9.97 5.57
CA VAL A 92 -5.20 9.70 6.05
C VAL A 92 -4.36 9.08 4.93
N SER A 93 -4.92 8.10 4.21
CA SER A 93 -4.26 7.43 3.09
C SER A 93 -3.98 8.40 1.93
N VAL A 94 -4.91 9.32 1.66
CA VAL A 94 -4.72 10.38 0.67
C VAL A 94 -3.60 11.33 1.10
N ILE A 95 -3.56 11.77 2.36
CA ILE A 95 -2.48 12.63 2.86
C ILE A 95 -1.12 11.94 2.70
N ILE A 96 -1.00 10.68 3.12
CA ILE A 96 0.25 9.92 2.98
C ILE A 96 0.62 9.74 1.50
N GLY A 97 -0.35 9.42 0.64
CA GLY A 97 -0.14 9.30 -0.80
C GLY A 97 0.39 10.60 -1.42
N VAL A 98 -0.24 11.73 -1.10
CA VAL A 98 0.17 13.06 -1.60
C VAL A 98 1.56 13.43 -1.08
N VAL A 99 1.83 13.26 0.21
CA VAL A 99 3.15 13.54 0.81
C VAL A 99 4.23 12.66 0.18
N GLY A 100 3.96 11.36 0.01
CA GLY A 100 4.87 10.43 -0.64
C GLY A 100 5.16 10.79 -2.09
N LEU A 101 4.14 11.20 -2.85
CA LEU A 101 4.33 11.69 -4.22
C LEU A 101 5.19 12.95 -4.28
N ILE A 102 5.00 13.90 -3.34
CA ILE A 102 5.85 15.10 -3.27
C ILE A 102 7.31 14.72 -3.04
N ILE A 103 7.59 13.80 -2.11
CA ILE A 103 8.94 13.30 -1.86
C ILE A 103 9.52 12.68 -3.14
N MET A 104 8.74 11.89 -3.86
CA MET A 104 9.19 11.32 -5.14
C MET A 104 9.50 12.42 -6.16
N LEU A 105 8.63 13.41 -6.36
CA LEU A 105 8.90 14.48 -7.34
C LEU A 105 10.22 15.22 -7.06
N VAL A 106 10.54 15.40 -5.77
CA VAL A 106 11.83 15.97 -5.35
C VAL A 106 12.99 15.01 -5.65
N SER A 107 12.85 13.73 -5.30
CA SER A 107 13.89 12.71 -5.54
C SER A 107 14.20 12.52 -7.03
N PHE A 108 13.17 12.58 -7.88
CA PHE A 108 13.28 12.48 -9.34
C PHE A 108 13.81 13.78 -9.97
N ARG A 109 14.10 14.82 -9.17
CA ARG A 109 14.58 16.14 -9.61
C ARG A 109 13.61 16.83 -10.58
N ILE A 110 12.33 16.49 -10.52
CA ILE A 110 11.26 17.14 -11.31
C ILE A 110 10.91 18.49 -10.69
N LEU A 111 10.90 18.55 -9.36
CA LEU A 111 10.70 19.78 -8.60
C LEU A 111 11.83 19.96 -7.59
N SER A 112 12.29 21.18 -7.42
CA SER A 112 13.13 21.54 -6.29
C SER A 112 12.29 21.70 -5.01
N PRO A 113 12.88 21.51 -3.82
CA PRO A 113 12.16 21.75 -2.56
C PRO A 113 11.59 23.17 -2.46
N LYS A 114 12.27 24.17 -3.03
CA LYS A 114 11.80 25.56 -3.04
C LYS A 114 10.53 25.72 -3.87
N GLU A 115 10.49 25.11 -5.06
CA GLU A 115 9.32 25.13 -5.94
C GLU A 115 8.12 24.38 -5.34
N VAL A 116 8.37 23.32 -4.58
CA VAL A 116 7.31 22.64 -3.83
C VAL A 116 6.69 23.59 -2.81
N ILE A 117 7.51 24.27 -2.00
CA ILE A 117 7.02 25.20 -0.97
C ILE A 117 6.22 26.34 -1.59
N THR A 118 6.73 26.96 -2.67
CA THR A 118 6.01 28.05 -3.35
C THR A 118 4.71 27.56 -3.99
N THR A 119 4.73 26.40 -4.65
CA THR A 119 3.52 25.84 -5.27
C THR A 119 2.43 25.53 -4.25
N VAL A 120 2.80 24.98 -3.08
CA VAL A 120 1.85 24.72 -1.99
C VAL A 120 1.30 26.03 -1.43
N LYS A 121 2.17 27.03 -1.21
CA LYS A 121 1.78 28.34 -0.71
C LYS A 121 0.80 29.04 -1.67
N ASP A 122 1.17 29.19 -2.93
CA ASP A 122 0.38 29.91 -3.93
C ASP A 122 -1.00 29.27 -4.16
N LYS A 123 -1.07 27.93 -4.16
CA LYS A 123 -2.34 27.22 -4.29
C LYS A 123 -3.21 27.32 -3.04
N SER A 124 -2.59 27.34 -1.85
CA SER A 124 -3.33 27.53 -0.60
C SER A 124 -3.95 28.93 -0.54
N GLU A 125 -3.17 29.97 -0.84
CA GLU A 125 -3.64 31.37 -0.83
C GLU A 125 -4.79 31.59 -1.80
N LYS A 126 -4.69 31.08 -3.05
CA LYS A 126 -5.79 31.13 -4.03
C LYS A 126 -7.08 30.43 -3.58
N TYR A 127 -6.98 29.43 -2.72
CA TYR A 127 -8.15 28.70 -2.22
C TYR A 127 -8.84 29.45 -1.08
N PHE A 128 -8.07 30.19 -0.28
CA PHE A 128 -8.60 31.03 0.81
C PHE A 128 -9.11 32.39 0.33
N GLU A 129 -8.58 32.94 -0.77
CA GLU A 129 -9.11 34.16 -1.40
C GLU A 129 -10.44 33.95 -2.15
N LYS A 130 -10.80 32.70 -2.47
CA LYS A 130 -12.04 32.34 -3.18
C LYS A 130 -13.23 32.04 -2.27
N LYS A 131 -13.06 32.12 -0.95
CA LYS A 131 -14.10 31.90 0.06
C LYS A 131 -14.49 33.22 0.71
#